data_AF-A0AAW2UK00-F1
#
_entry.id   AF-A0AAW2UK00-F1
#
_cell.length_a   1.000
_cell.length_b   1.000
_cell.length_c   1.000
_cell.angle_alpha   90.00
_cell.angle_beta   90.00
_cell.angle_gamma   90.00
#
_symmetry.space_group_name_H-M   'P 1'
#
loop_
_entity.id
_entity.type
_entity.pdbx_description
1 polymer ?
#
loop_
_entity_poly.entity_id
_entity_poly.type
_entity_poly.pdbx_seq_one_letter_code
_entity_poly.pdbx_strand_id
1 'polypeptide(L)'
;MYIEKNVFDNIFNTVMDIKGKTKDNLNAHWDLKSICNRPELELDERRPNVMPKAAYTLSKEQKRRKLILIAFREMLPEHVWSALTAVSLLFQSICSTTLDVHKLHELENSVAIILCNLEKIFPPAFFDSMEHLIVHLPYEARIGGQRNTSGCTYLKSSFAS
;
A
#
# COMPACT_ATOMS: atom_id res chain seq x y z
N MET A 1 -10.39 -4.26 -8.78
CA MET A 1 -9.44 -4.29 -9.91
C MET A 1 -8.29 -5.23 -9.57
N TYR A 2 -7.57 -5.83 -10.54
CA TYR A 2 -6.44 -6.72 -10.20
C TYR A 2 -5.31 -5.96 -9.48
N ILE A 3 -4.96 -4.76 -9.97
CA ILE A 3 -3.93 -3.89 -9.38
C ILE A 3 -4.31 -3.50 -7.94
N GLU A 4 -5.56 -3.07 -7.72
CA GLU A 4 -6.10 -2.76 -6.39
C GLU A 4 -5.91 -3.93 -5.42
N LYS A 5 -6.34 -5.14 -5.81
CA LYS A 5 -6.20 -6.33 -4.97
C LYS A 5 -4.73 -6.63 -4.66
N ASN A 6 -3.86 -6.58 -5.66
CA ASN A 6 -2.43 -6.82 -5.47
C ASN A 6 -1.83 -5.81 -4.47
N VAL A 7 -2.12 -4.52 -4.62
CA VAL A 7 -1.62 -3.47 -3.72
C VAL A 7 -2.11 -3.69 -2.29
N PHE A 8 -3.41 -3.93 -2.09
CA PHE A 8 -3.95 -4.16 -0.75
C PHE A 8 -3.45 -5.45 -0.11
N ASP A 9 -3.35 -6.55 -0.86
CA ASP A 9 -2.82 -7.81 -0.35
C ASP A 9 -1.36 -7.64 0.08
N ASN A 10 -0.54 -6.93 -0.72
CA ASN A 10 0.85 -6.67 -0.38
C ASN A 10 0.97 -5.78 0.87
N ILE A 11 0.22 -4.68 0.94
CA ILE A 11 0.20 -3.79 2.12
C ILE A 11 -0.17 -4.60 3.37
N PHE A 12 -1.26 -5.36 3.29
CA PHE A 12 -1.76 -6.13 4.42
C PHE A 12 -0.76 -7.18 4.87
N ASN A 13 -0.17 -7.93 3.93
CA ASN A 13 0.83 -8.96 4.23
C ASN A 13 2.07 -8.38 4.91
N THR A 14 2.51 -7.18 4.50
CA THR A 14 3.66 -6.48 5.09
C THR A 14 3.34 -5.90 6.47
N VAL A 15 2.23 -5.18 6.64
CA VAL A 15 1.82 -4.62 7.95
C VAL A 15 1.56 -5.73 8.97
N MET A 16 0.96 -6.84 8.53
CA MET A 16 0.67 -8.00 9.36
C MET A 16 1.86 -8.95 9.51
N ASP A 17 3.02 -8.67 8.90
CA ASP A 17 4.23 -9.51 8.94
C ASP A 17 3.89 -11.01 8.77
N ILE A 18 3.19 -11.32 7.67
CA ILE A 18 2.78 -12.68 7.34
C ILE A 18 3.95 -13.37 6.62
N LYS A 19 4.59 -14.29 7.35
CA LYS A 19 5.71 -15.08 6.84
C LYS A 19 5.37 -15.76 5.51
N GLY A 20 6.24 -15.61 4.52
CA GLY A 20 6.11 -16.21 3.19
C GLY A 20 5.14 -15.48 2.25
N LYS A 21 4.50 -14.39 2.68
CA LYS A 21 3.64 -13.55 1.82
C LYS A 21 4.12 -12.11 1.67
N THR A 22 5.00 -11.64 2.55
CA THR A 22 5.64 -10.34 2.37
C THR A 22 6.64 -10.40 1.21
N LYS A 23 6.68 -9.33 0.40
CA LYS A 23 7.72 -9.14 -0.62
C LYS A 23 9.08 -8.79 0.00
N ASP A 24 9.09 -8.40 1.27
CA ASP A 24 10.29 -8.08 2.03
C ASP A 24 11.10 -9.35 2.37
N ASN A 25 12.36 -9.39 1.98
CA ASN A 25 13.23 -10.56 2.11
C ASN A 25 14.69 -10.15 2.41
N LEU A 26 15.54 -11.12 2.74
CA LEU A 26 16.94 -10.83 3.12
C LEU A 26 17.71 -10.10 2.00
N ASN A 27 17.50 -10.48 0.74
CA ASN A 27 18.16 -9.82 -0.39
C ASN A 27 17.69 -8.37 -0.53
N ALA A 28 16.40 -8.12 -0.35
CA ALA A 28 15.85 -6.77 -0.34
C ALA A 28 16.52 -5.86 0.69
N HIS A 29 16.87 -6.39 1.88
CA HIS A 29 17.56 -5.62 2.91
C HIS A 29 19.04 -5.39 2.61
N TRP A 30 19.72 -6.36 1.96
CA TRP A 30 21.08 -6.14 1.45
C TRP A 30 21.11 -5.06 0.38
N ASP A 31 20.14 -5.07 -0.54
CA ASP A 31 19.98 -4.04 -1.56
C ASP A 31 19.66 -2.69 -0.91
N LEU A 32 18.83 -2.67 0.14
CA LEU A 32 18.44 -1.47 0.88
C LEU A 32 19.64 -0.68 1.39
N LYS A 33 20.68 -1.35 1.90
CA LYS A 33 21.94 -0.72 2.34
C LYS A 33 22.64 0.06 1.21
N SER A 34 22.49 -0.40 -0.03
CA SER A 34 23.12 0.21 -1.21
C SER A 34 22.26 1.30 -1.87
N ILE A 35 20.93 1.23 -1.76
CA ILE A 35 20.00 2.09 -2.49
C ILE A 35 19.22 3.08 -1.60
N CYS A 36 19.19 2.88 -0.29
CA CYS A 36 18.33 3.64 0.62
C CYS A 36 19.06 4.06 1.90
N ASN A 37 18.90 5.31 2.31
CA ASN A 37 19.49 5.85 3.55
C ASN A 37 18.56 5.64 4.76
N ARG A 38 18.23 4.38 5.08
CA ARG A 38 17.36 4.00 6.22
C ARG A 38 18.08 2.99 7.12
N PRO A 39 19.00 3.43 7.98
CA PRO A 39 19.82 2.54 8.81
C PRO A 39 19.00 1.66 9.77
N GLU A 40 17.79 2.08 10.13
CA GLU A 40 16.86 1.32 10.96
C GLU A 40 16.31 0.04 10.30
N LEU A 41 16.42 -0.06 8.97
CA LEU A 41 16.04 -1.24 8.19
C LEU A 41 17.26 -2.03 7.69
N GLU A 42 18.49 -1.68 8.09
CA GLU A 42 19.67 -2.45 7.71
C GLU A 42 19.79 -3.75 8.52
N LEU A 43 20.29 -4.82 7.88
CA LEU A 43 20.61 -6.07 8.58
C LEU A 43 21.80 -5.88 9.51
N ASP A 44 21.70 -6.42 10.72
CA ASP A 44 22.83 -6.50 11.64
C ASP A 44 23.87 -7.50 11.08
N GLU A 45 25.08 -7.03 10.77
CA GLU A 45 26.18 -7.88 10.28
C GLU A 45 26.55 -8.99 11.28
N ARG A 46 26.24 -8.82 12.57
CA ARG A 46 26.44 -9.85 13.60
C ARG A 46 25.37 -10.95 13.54
N ARG A 47 24.21 -10.66 12.94
CA ARG A 47 23.06 -11.57 12.81
C ARG A 47 22.40 -11.42 11.43
N PRO A 48 23.11 -11.79 10.35
CA PRO A 48 22.70 -11.49 8.97
C PRO A 48 21.39 -12.18 8.53
N ASN A 49 20.92 -13.18 9.28
CA ASN A 49 19.70 -13.94 8.98
C ASN A 49 18.46 -13.44 9.77
N VAL A 50 18.58 -12.35 10.52
CA VAL A 50 17.48 -11.80 11.34
C VAL A 50 17.01 -10.48 10.74
N MET A 51 15.81 -10.49 10.15
CA MET A 51 15.19 -9.28 9.60
C MET A 51 14.78 -8.31 10.73
N PRO A 52 15.16 -7.02 10.67
CA PRO A 52 14.62 -6.01 11.55
C PRO A 52 13.12 -5.85 11.28
N LYS A 53 12.34 -5.66 12.35
CA LYS A 53 10.90 -5.41 12.21
C LYS A 53 10.65 -3.94 11.91
N ALA A 54 9.80 -3.68 10.93
CA ALA A 54 9.35 -2.33 10.68
C ALA A 54 8.58 -1.76 11.88
N ALA A 55 8.73 -0.46 12.14
CA ALA A 55 8.10 0.23 13.26
C ALA A 55 6.56 0.18 13.25
N TYR A 56 5.96 -0.10 12.08
CA TYR A 56 4.53 -0.20 11.86
C TYR A 56 4.00 -1.65 11.85
N THR A 57 4.85 -2.66 12.08
CA THR A 57 4.40 -4.06 12.16
C THR A 57 3.63 -4.32 13.45
N LEU A 58 2.44 -4.91 13.32
CA LEU A 58 1.60 -5.21 14.48
C LEU A 58 2.17 -6.34 15.36
N SER A 59 1.98 -6.21 16.67
CA SER A 59 2.30 -7.24 17.66
C SER A 59 1.35 -8.45 17.57
N LYS A 60 1.73 -9.58 18.19
CA LYS A 60 0.88 -10.80 18.20
C LYS A 60 -0.49 -10.54 18.84
N GLU A 61 -0.56 -9.68 19.86
CA GLU A 61 -1.81 -9.34 20.56
C GLU A 61 -2.71 -8.47 19.69
N GLN A 62 -2.10 -7.49 19.03
CA GLN A 62 -2.72 -6.61 18.06
C GLN A 62 -3.34 -7.40 16.88
N LYS A 63 -2.65 -8.43 16.38
CA LYS A 63 -3.17 -9.32 15.31
C LYS A 63 -4.40 -10.16 15.73
N ARG A 64 -4.66 -10.38 17.03
CA ARG A 64 -5.79 -11.21 17.52
C ARG A 64 -7.12 -10.46 17.62
N ARG A 65 -7.15 -9.14 17.47
CA ARG A 65 -8.40 -8.36 17.48
C ARG A 65 -9.19 -8.66 16.20
N LYS A 66 -10.44 -9.12 16.33
CA LYS A 66 -11.34 -9.45 15.20
C LYS A 66 -11.85 -8.24 14.39
N LEU A 67 -11.52 -7.02 14.81
CA LEU A 67 -11.88 -5.75 14.14
C LEU A 67 -10.64 -5.08 13.53
N ILE A 68 -9.89 -5.83 12.72
CA ILE A 68 -8.55 -5.45 12.24
C ILE A 68 -8.56 -4.08 11.51
N LEU A 69 -9.60 -3.77 10.73
CA LEU A 69 -9.67 -2.51 9.95
C LEU A 69 -9.90 -1.27 10.81
N ILE A 70 -10.82 -1.31 11.78
CA ILE A 70 -11.03 -0.21 12.74
C ILE A 70 -9.81 -0.10 13.66
N ALA A 71 -9.24 -1.24 14.05
CA ALA A 71 -8.07 -1.29 14.90
C ALA A 71 -6.81 -0.73 14.21
N PHE A 72 -6.67 -0.81 12.88
CA PHE A 72 -5.54 -0.21 12.17
C PHE A 72 -5.46 1.30 12.36
N ARG A 73 -6.60 2.00 12.44
CA ARG A 73 -6.61 3.45 12.69
C ARG A 73 -5.99 3.80 14.06
N GLU A 74 -6.23 2.98 15.08
CA GLU A 74 -5.70 3.20 16.42
C GLU A 74 -4.28 2.63 16.61
N MET A 75 -3.89 1.66 15.79
CA MET A 75 -2.67 0.86 16.00
C MET A 75 -1.52 1.23 15.07
N LEU A 76 -1.79 1.92 13.96
CA LEU A 76 -0.77 2.39 13.05
C LEU A 76 -0.41 3.86 13.34
N PRO A 77 0.85 4.25 13.13
CA PRO A 77 1.22 5.66 13.15
C PRO A 77 0.35 6.48 12.18
N GLU A 78 0.04 7.73 12.55
CA GLU A 78 -0.84 8.60 11.77
C GLU A 78 -0.40 8.74 10.30
N HIS A 79 0.90 8.90 10.07
CA HIS A 79 1.45 9.01 8.71
C HIS A 79 1.23 7.73 7.87
N VAL A 80 1.29 6.54 8.50
CA VAL A 80 1.01 5.27 7.83
C VAL A 80 -0.47 5.19 7.50
N TRP A 81 -1.34 5.45 8.47
CA TRP A 81 -2.79 5.42 8.27
C TRP A 81 -3.26 6.43 7.21
N SER A 82 -2.67 7.63 7.19
CA SER A 82 -2.95 8.66 6.20
C SER A 82 -2.58 8.19 4.78
N ALA A 83 -1.42 7.55 4.60
CA ALA A 83 -1.02 7.02 3.30
C ALA A 83 -1.95 5.88 2.85
N LEU A 84 -2.32 4.97 3.75
CA LEU A 84 -3.28 3.90 3.45
C LEU A 84 -4.66 4.46 3.05
N THR A 85 -5.12 5.48 3.76
CA THR A 85 -6.40 6.15 3.47
C THR A 85 -6.38 6.81 2.09
N ALA A 86 -5.28 7.49 1.73
CA ALA A 86 -5.15 8.13 0.42
C ALA A 86 -5.24 7.13 -0.74
N VAL A 87 -4.60 5.96 -0.59
CA VAL A 87 -4.67 4.88 -1.59
C VAL A 87 -6.08 4.30 -1.69
N SER A 88 -6.75 4.07 -0.56
CA SER A 88 -8.15 3.62 -0.55
C SER A 88 -9.08 4.60 -1.23
N LEU A 89 -8.93 5.91 -0.97
CA LEU A 89 -9.72 6.95 -1.59
C LEU A 89 -9.45 7.06 -3.10
N LEU A 90 -8.21 6.84 -3.54
CA LEU A 90 -7.86 6.77 -4.95
C LEU A 90 -8.61 5.62 -5.63
N PHE A 91 -8.52 4.40 -5.10
CA PHE A 91 -9.23 3.24 -5.67
C PHE A 91 -10.75 3.41 -5.64
N GLN A 92 -11.31 3.91 -4.54
CA GLN A 92 -12.74 4.21 -4.44
C GLN A 92 -13.20 5.21 -5.51
N SER A 93 -12.38 6.22 -5.81
CA SER A 93 -12.71 7.25 -6.79
C SER A 93 -12.69 6.72 -8.22
N ILE A 94 -11.68 5.93 -8.60
CA ILE A 94 -11.59 5.34 -9.95
C ILE A 94 -12.54 4.15 -10.15
N CYS A 95 -12.96 3.49 -9.06
CA CYS A 95 -13.93 2.40 -9.09
C CYS A 95 -15.38 2.82 -8.87
N SER A 96 -15.64 4.13 -8.75
CA SER A 96 -16.99 4.65 -8.57
C SER A 96 -17.88 4.30 -9.77
N THR A 97 -19.17 4.11 -9.52
CA THR A 97 -20.17 3.91 -10.59
C THR A 97 -20.32 5.16 -11.46
N THR A 98 -20.02 6.32 -10.89
CA THR A 98 -20.04 7.62 -11.57
C THR A 98 -18.66 8.25 -11.43
N LEU A 99 -18.03 8.54 -12.57
CA LEU A 99 -16.71 9.15 -12.61
C LEU A 99 -16.86 10.66 -12.81
N ASP A 100 -16.24 11.43 -11.92
CA ASP A 100 -16.13 12.88 -12.01
C ASP A 100 -14.79 13.24 -12.65
N VAL A 101 -14.83 13.88 -13.82
CA VAL A 101 -13.65 14.26 -14.59
C VAL A 101 -12.76 15.25 -13.83
N HIS A 102 -13.35 16.19 -13.08
CA HIS A 102 -12.57 17.15 -12.28
C HIS A 102 -11.81 16.43 -11.17
N LYS A 103 -12.48 15.53 -10.45
CA LYS A 103 -11.85 14.70 -9.43
C LYS A 103 -10.76 13.79 -9.99
N LEU A 104 -10.96 13.22 -11.19
CA LEU A 104 -9.93 12.42 -11.85
C LEU A 104 -8.69 13.26 -12.21
N HIS A 105 -8.88 14.51 -12.64
CA HIS A 105 -7.77 15.41 -12.91
C HIS A 105 -6.98 15.77 -11.63
N GLU A 106 -7.66 15.97 -10.50
CA GLU A 106 -7.01 16.14 -9.19
C GLU A 106 -6.24 14.88 -8.75
N LEU A 107 -6.79 13.70 -9.04
CA LEU A 107 -6.12 12.42 -8.77
C LEU A 107 -4.88 12.21 -9.65
N GLU A 108 -4.92 12.59 -10.93
CA GLU A 108 -3.74 12.57 -11.82
C GLU A 108 -2.59 13.41 -11.24
N ASN A 109 -2.90 14.55 -10.62
CA ASN A 109 -1.89 15.43 -10.01
C ASN A 109 -1.38 14.96 -8.64
N SER A 110 -2.18 14.18 -7.90
CA SER A 110 -1.85 13.74 -6.54
C SER A 110 -1.34 12.30 -6.45
N VAL A 111 -1.60 11.45 -7.46
CA VAL A 111 -1.25 10.02 -7.40
C VAL A 111 0.25 9.75 -7.23
N ALA A 112 1.11 10.56 -7.86
CA ALA A 112 2.55 10.45 -7.67
C ALA A 112 2.95 10.73 -6.20
N ILE A 113 2.32 11.72 -5.57
CA ILE A 113 2.56 12.06 -4.16
C ILE A 113 2.07 10.92 -3.25
N ILE A 114 0.91 10.33 -3.56
CA ILE A 114 0.37 9.18 -2.82
C ILE A 114 1.36 8.00 -2.89
N LEU A 115 1.86 7.68 -4.08
CA LEU A 115 2.83 6.61 -4.28
C LEU A 115 4.15 6.90 -3.55
N CYS A 116 4.71 8.11 -3.67
CA CYS A 116 5.92 8.49 -2.94
C CYS A 116 5.74 8.44 -1.41
N ASN A 117 4.55 8.76 -0.89
CA ASN A 117 4.28 8.64 0.55
C ASN A 117 4.25 7.18 1.00
N LEU A 118 3.72 6.27 0.17
CA LEU A 118 3.84 4.84 0.43
C LEU A 118 5.31 4.38 0.37
N GLU A 119 6.09 4.83 -0.60
CA GLU A 119 7.51 4.47 -0.76
C GLU A 119 8.35 4.84 0.46
N LYS A 120 8.02 5.95 1.12
CA LYS A 120 8.65 6.35 2.37
C LYS A 120 8.31 5.44 3.56
N ILE A 121 7.20 4.71 3.49
CA ILE A 121 6.74 3.82 4.56
C ILE A 121 7.25 2.40 4.34
N PHE A 122 6.99 1.83 3.16
CA PHE A 122 7.28 0.44 2.89
C PHE A 122 8.71 0.22 2.34
N PRO A 123 9.29 -0.99 2.47
CA PRO A 123 10.61 -1.29 1.93
C PRO A 123 10.62 -1.17 0.40
N PRO A 124 11.74 -0.85 -0.25
CA PRO A 124 11.83 -0.76 -1.72
C PRO A 124 11.34 -2.02 -2.44
N ALA A 125 11.58 -3.21 -1.89
CA ALA A 125 11.10 -4.47 -2.46
C ALA A 125 9.56 -4.62 -2.47
N PHE A 126 8.85 -3.75 -1.79
CA PHE A 126 7.39 -3.63 -1.90
C PHE A 126 6.96 -3.11 -3.27
N PHE A 127 7.73 -2.20 -3.87
CA PHE A 127 7.35 -1.47 -5.08
C PHE A 127 7.99 -2.08 -6.32
N ASP A 128 7.39 -3.13 -6.85
CA ASP A 128 7.75 -3.61 -8.18
C ASP A 128 7.01 -2.80 -9.26
N SER A 129 7.22 -3.13 -10.53
CA SER A 129 6.61 -2.42 -11.64
C SER A 129 5.07 -2.37 -11.56
N MET A 130 4.43 -3.34 -10.91
CA MET A 130 2.97 -3.44 -10.79
C MET A 130 2.38 -2.42 -9.80
N GLU A 131 3.07 -2.12 -8.69
CA GLU A 131 2.63 -1.07 -7.75
C GLU A 131 2.73 0.32 -8.37
N HIS A 132 3.70 0.54 -9.27
CA HIS A 132 3.86 1.82 -9.96
C HIS A 132 2.77 2.08 -11.01
N LEU A 133 2.07 1.04 -11.49
CA LEU A 133 0.94 1.20 -12.43
C LEU A 133 -0.17 2.07 -11.86
N ILE A 134 -0.23 2.24 -10.53
CA ILE A 134 -1.20 3.11 -9.86
C ILE A 134 -1.18 4.53 -10.44
N VAL A 135 -0.02 5.03 -10.87
CA VAL A 135 0.14 6.38 -11.42
C VAL A 135 -0.68 6.61 -12.70
N HIS A 136 -0.95 5.56 -13.46
CA HIS A 136 -1.68 5.65 -14.73
C HIS A 136 -3.19 5.52 -14.57
N LEU A 137 -3.65 4.98 -13.44
CA LEU A 137 -5.06 4.64 -13.23
C LEU A 137 -6.02 5.85 -13.33
N PRO A 138 -5.71 7.04 -12.76
CA PRO A 138 -6.61 8.18 -12.89
C PRO A 138 -6.77 8.65 -14.34
N TYR A 139 -5.67 8.69 -15.08
CA TYR A 139 -5.66 9.04 -16.51
C TYR A 139 -6.46 8.03 -17.33
N GLU A 140 -6.21 6.73 -17.13
CA GLU A 140 -6.94 5.65 -17.80
C GLU A 140 -8.44 5.70 -17.52
N ALA A 141 -8.84 5.96 -16.26
CA ALA A 141 -10.23 6.12 -15.89
C ALA A 141 -10.88 7.34 -16.58
N ARG A 142 -10.13 8.43 -16.74
CA ARG A 142 -10.63 9.65 -17.41
C ARG A 142 -10.85 9.44 -18.91
N ILE A 143 -9.92 8.77 -19.59
CA ILE A 143 -10.03 8.53 -21.05
C ILE A 143 -10.92 7.33 -21.41
N GLY A 144 -10.98 6.31 -20.54
CA GLY A 144 -11.68 5.05 -20.80
C GLY A 144 -13.19 5.12 -20.54
N GLY A 145 -13.67 6.13 -19.82
CA GLY A 145 -15.06 6.26 -19.41
C GLY A 145 -15.55 5.09 -18.55
N GLN A 146 -16.85 5.06 -18.25
CA GLN A 146 -17.48 4.05 -17.36
C GLN A 146 -17.39 2.58 -17.84
N ARG A 147 -16.82 2.28 -19.02
CA ARG A 147 -16.94 0.96 -19.66
C ARG A 147 -15.80 -0.03 -19.38
N ASN A 148 -14.68 0.38 -18.77
CA ASN A 148 -13.53 -0.51 -18.56
C ASN A 148 -13.22 -0.88 -17.10
N THR A 149 -14.03 -0.45 -16.11
CA THR A 149 -13.81 -0.79 -14.69
C THR A 149 -14.59 -2.04 -14.23
N SER A 150 -14.97 -2.92 -15.17
CA SER A 150 -15.68 -4.20 -14.96
C SER A 150 -15.03 -5.16 -13.95
N GLY A 151 -13.83 -4.83 -13.45
CA GLY A 151 -13.12 -5.58 -12.42
C GLY A 151 -13.23 -5.00 -11.00
N CYS A 152 -14.08 -4.01 -10.71
CA CYS A 152 -14.18 -3.43 -9.37
C CYS A 152 -15.36 -3.96 -8.54
N THR A 153 -15.17 -5.14 -7.92
CA THR A 153 -16.18 -5.81 -7.09
C THR A 153 -15.73 -6.16 -5.67
N TYR A 154 -14.68 -5.54 -5.10
CA TYR A 154 -14.21 -5.93 -3.75
C TYR A 154 -14.20 -4.86 -2.65
N LEU A 155 -14.46 -3.57 -2.92
CA LEU A 155 -14.46 -2.55 -1.86
C LEU A 155 -15.77 -1.77 -1.65
N LYS A 156 -16.86 -2.08 -2.35
CA LYS A 156 -18.17 -1.45 -2.05
C LYS A 156 -18.70 -1.77 -0.64
N SER A 157 -18.14 -2.77 0.05
CA SER A 157 -18.61 -3.24 1.35
C SER A 157 -17.63 -3.06 2.52
N SER A 158 -16.42 -2.53 2.32
CA SER A 158 -15.38 -2.53 3.40
C SER A 158 -14.93 -1.17 3.91
N PHE A 159 -15.28 -0.05 3.25
CA PHE A 159 -14.94 1.31 3.71
C PHE A 159 -16.13 2.27 3.80
N ALA A 160 -17.35 1.78 3.62
CA ALA A 160 -18.58 2.52 3.87
C ALA A 160 -19.17 2.08 5.23
N SER A 161 -18.52 2.48 6.33
CA SER A 161 -19.07 2.50 7.69
C SER A 161 -18.23 3.43 8.55
#